data_AF-A0A9E1IJ73-F1
#
_entry.id   AF-A0A9E1IJ73-F1
#
_cell.length_a   1.000
_cell.length_b   1.000
_cell.length_c   1.000
_cell.angle_alpha   90.00
_cell.angle_beta   90.00
_cell.angle_gamma   90.00
#
_symmetry.space_group_name_H-M   'P 1'
#
loop_
_entity.id
_entity.type
_entity.pdbx_description
1 polymer ?
#
loop_
_entity_poly.entity_id
_entity_poly.type
_entity_poly.pdbx_seq_one_letter_code
_entity_poly.pdbx_strand_id
1 'polypeptide(L)'
;MRALMFGQRGPFPFAGLFIDTMNGPDVTVGWSGQVAGAFDPLVAWRASRAISHALTRAGPPQANRRRALSILWARLDGVRHEELGPMRGKDLAILLVARDDEGWAISGVGMGEVYLVDENQFRPWITGAHPLLCEPGLPARRPGALLIDELDGVLVGVRMGQPSPNGRCVADVLPRCGVHQ
;
A
#
# COMPACT_ATOMS: atom_id res chain seq x y z
N MET A 1 -2.73 11.09 -7.92
CA MET A 1 -1.82 10.33 -7.03
C MET A 1 -2.29 8.89 -6.97
N ARG A 2 -1.39 7.90 -7.11
CA ARG A 2 -1.71 6.49 -6.88
C ARG A 2 -0.55 5.80 -6.16
N ALA A 3 -0.87 5.04 -5.12
CA ALA A 3 -0.02 3.97 -4.61
C ALA A 3 -0.51 2.68 -5.25
N LEU A 4 0.38 1.94 -5.89
CA LEU A 4 0.10 0.63 -6.43
C LEU A 4 0.93 -0.40 -5.67
N MET A 5 0.51 -1.66 -5.77
CA MET A 5 1.32 -2.77 -5.31
C MET A 5 1.50 -3.79 -6.42
N PHE A 6 2.72 -4.28 -6.54
CA PHE A 6 3.08 -5.29 -7.51
C PHE A 6 2.40 -6.62 -7.16
N GLY A 7 1.68 -7.20 -8.13
CA GLY A 7 0.95 -8.43 -7.95
C GLY A 7 1.85 -9.65 -7.87
N GLN A 8 1.29 -10.75 -7.35
CA GLN A 8 2.03 -12.00 -7.19
C GLN A 8 2.10 -12.78 -8.51
N ARG A 9 3.09 -13.67 -8.64
CA ARG A 9 3.02 -14.74 -9.65
C ARG A 9 2.07 -15.82 -9.14
N GLY A 10 1.11 -16.24 -9.98
CA GLY A 10 0.21 -17.35 -9.64
C GLY A 10 -1.11 -17.29 -10.42
N PRO A 11 -2.00 -18.28 -10.23
CA PRO A 11 -3.32 -18.32 -10.88
C PRO A 11 -4.25 -17.20 -10.38
N PHE A 12 -4.03 -16.70 -9.16
CA PHE A 12 -4.79 -15.59 -8.56
C PHE A 12 -3.84 -14.47 -8.14
N PRO A 13 -3.25 -13.74 -9.10
CA PRO A 13 -2.20 -12.74 -8.83
C PRO A 13 -2.66 -11.58 -7.92
N PHE A 14 -3.98 -11.43 -7.76
CA PHE A 14 -4.63 -10.38 -6.98
C PHE A 14 -5.39 -10.90 -5.75
N ALA A 15 -5.19 -12.16 -5.35
CA ALA A 15 -5.79 -12.68 -4.13
C ALA A 15 -5.41 -11.79 -2.93
N GLY A 16 -6.42 -11.25 -2.25
CA GLY A 16 -6.23 -10.40 -1.08
C GLY A 16 -5.71 -8.99 -1.37
N LEU A 17 -5.54 -8.62 -2.64
CA LEU A 17 -5.15 -7.28 -3.05
C LEU A 17 -6.28 -6.29 -2.73
N PHE A 18 -5.90 -5.10 -2.30
CA PHE A 18 -6.77 -3.93 -2.21
C PHE A 18 -6.01 -2.69 -2.65
N ILE A 19 -6.74 -1.77 -3.27
CA ILE A 19 -6.22 -0.50 -3.75
C ILE A 19 -7.38 0.49 -3.77
N ASP A 20 -7.13 1.71 -3.30
CA ASP A 20 -8.10 2.79 -3.44
C ASP A 20 -7.43 4.15 -3.26
N THR A 21 -8.20 5.20 -3.56
CA THR A 21 -7.82 6.59 -3.33
C THR A 21 -9.02 7.38 -2.82
N MET A 22 -8.78 8.34 -1.95
CA MET A 22 -9.81 9.21 -1.42
C MET A 22 -9.37 10.67 -1.46
N ASN A 23 -10.18 11.50 -2.09
CA ASN A 23 -9.94 12.93 -2.21
C ASN A 23 -10.65 13.65 -1.05
N GLY A 24 -9.89 14.37 -0.23
CA GLY A 24 -10.40 15.30 0.76
C GLY A 24 -10.15 16.76 0.34
N PRO A 25 -10.70 17.73 1.10
CA PRO A 25 -10.46 19.15 0.84
C PRO A 25 -8.99 19.55 1.07
N ASP A 26 -8.36 19.02 2.13
CA ASP A 26 -7.00 19.40 2.53
C ASP A 26 -5.94 18.40 2.07
N VAL A 27 -6.34 17.14 1.89
CA VAL A 27 -5.42 16.04 1.61
C VAL A 27 -6.09 15.01 0.72
N THR A 28 -5.34 14.54 -0.27
CA THR A 28 -5.67 13.31 -0.98
C THR A 28 -4.91 12.17 -0.34
N VAL A 29 -5.57 11.05 -0.07
CA VAL A 29 -4.94 9.83 0.43
C VAL A 29 -5.09 8.70 -0.57
N GLY A 30 -4.13 7.80 -0.60
CA GLY A 30 -4.16 6.60 -1.43
C GLY A 30 -3.52 5.44 -0.69
N TRP A 31 -3.92 4.24 -1.06
CA TRP A 31 -3.33 3.03 -0.49
C TRP A 31 -3.37 1.88 -1.47
N SER A 32 -2.40 0.99 -1.33
CA SER A 32 -2.45 -0.34 -1.92
C SER A 32 -1.78 -1.34 -1.02
N GLY A 33 -2.29 -2.56 -1.00
CA GLY A 33 -1.79 -3.61 -0.14
C GLY A 33 -2.36 -4.98 -0.46
N GLN A 34 -1.94 -5.96 0.33
CA GLN A 34 -2.38 -7.34 0.25
C GLN A 34 -2.41 -7.93 1.65
N VAL A 35 -3.43 -8.74 1.89
CA VAL A 35 -3.58 -9.52 3.12
C VAL A 35 -4.16 -10.89 2.76
N ALA A 36 -3.76 -11.94 3.47
CA ALA A 36 -4.22 -13.30 3.25
C ALA A 36 -4.05 -13.81 1.80
N GLY A 37 -3.10 -13.26 1.04
CA GLY A 37 -2.93 -13.57 -0.39
C GLY A 37 -2.47 -14.99 -0.70
N ALA A 38 -1.95 -15.71 0.29
CA ALA A 38 -1.56 -17.12 0.18
C ALA A 38 -2.70 -18.11 0.47
N PHE A 39 -3.89 -17.61 0.83
CA PHE A 39 -5.05 -18.42 1.19
C PHE A 39 -6.10 -18.46 0.08
N ASP A 40 -7.18 -19.19 0.33
CA ASP A 40 -8.34 -19.26 -0.54
C ASP A 40 -8.82 -17.86 -1.00
N PRO A 41 -9.17 -17.67 -2.28
CA PRO A 41 -9.56 -16.36 -2.81
C PRO A 41 -10.73 -15.69 -2.09
N LEU A 42 -11.71 -16.44 -1.59
CA LEU A 42 -12.84 -15.87 -0.84
C LEU A 42 -12.38 -15.36 0.52
N VAL A 43 -11.50 -16.10 1.20
CA VAL A 43 -10.88 -15.67 2.46
C VAL A 43 -10.07 -14.39 2.25
N ALA A 44 -9.23 -14.38 1.21
CA ALA A 44 -8.39 -13.24 0.87
C ALA A 44 -9.23 -12.00 0.51
N TRP A 45 -10.31 -12.18 -0.25
CA TRP A 45 -11.25 -11.12 -0.59
C TRP A 45 -11.95 -10.55 0.64
N ARG A 46 -12.44 -11.39 1.58
CA ARG A 46 -13.06 -10.90 2.82
C ARG A 46 -12.10 -10.06 3.64
N ALA A 47 -10.84 -10.51 3.78
CA ALA A 47 -9.82 -9.78 4.50
C ALA A 47 -9.48 -8.43 3.85
N SER A 48 -9.36 -8.40 2.51
CA SER A 48 -9.10 -7.16 1.79
C SER A 48 -10.28 -6.18 1.92
N ARG A 49 -11.53 -6.66 1.90
CA ARG A 49 -12.72 -5.83 2.13
C ARG A 49 -12.80 -5.26 3.55
N ALA A 50 -12.39 -6.02 4.57
CA ALA A 50 -12.34 -5.52 5.95
C ALA A 50 -11.41 -4.29 6.06
N ILE A 51 -10.23 -4.37 5.44
CA ILE A 51 -9.28 -3.25 5.35
C ILE A 51 -9.87 -2.07 4.57
N SER A 52 -10.39 -2.31 3.36
CA SER A 52 -10.99 -1.25 2.54
C SER A 52 -12.14 -0.54 3.27
N HIS A 53 -13.01 -1.28 3.95
CA HIS A 53 -14.09 -0.69 4.74
C HIS A 53 -13.54 0.15 5.91
N ALA A 54 -12.54 -0.34 6.63
CA ALA A 54 -11.95 0.41 7.74
C ALA A 54 -11.33 1.74 7.28
N LEU A 55 -10.60 1.72 6.16
CA LEU A 55 -9.96 2.92 5.60
C LEU A 55 -10.98 3.94 5.05
N THR A 56 -12.11 3.47 4.52
CA THR A 56 -13.12 4.33 3.83
C THR A 56 -14.26 4.82 4.72
N ARG A 57 -14.65 4.07 5.76
CA ARG A 57 -15.90 4.28 6.52
C ARG A 57 -16.10 5.69 7.07
N ALA A 58 -15.02 6.36 7.48
CA ALA A 58 -15.07 7.70 8.09
C ALA A 58 -14.76 8.84 7.10
N GLY A 59 -14.74 8.56 5.80
CA GLY A 59 -14.42 9.56 4.77
C GLY A 59 -12.97 10.06 4.83
N PRO A 60 -12.63 11.10 4.04
CA PRO A 60 -11.25 11.54 3.91
C PRO A 60 -10.80 12.22 5.21
N PRO A 61 -9.58 11.97 5.71
CA PRO A 61 -9.06 12.70 6.86
C PRO A 61 -9.07 14.22 6.59
N GLN A 62 -9.56 15.02 7.54
CA GLN A 62 -9.48 16.48 7.51
C GLN A 62 -8.25 16.92 8.33
N ALA A 63 -7.07 16.71 7.77
CA ALA A 63 -5.79 17.05 8.39
C ALA A 63 -4.67 17.06 7.35
N ASN A 64 -3.52 17.64 7.70
CA ASN A 64 -2.31 17.59 6.86
C ASN A 64 -1.84 16.15 6.56
N ARG A 65 -0.97 15.99 5.55
CA ARG A 65 -0.48 14.69 5.05
C ARG A 65 0.03 13.75 6.15
N ARG A 66 0.80 14.25 7.12
CA ARG A 66 1.34 13.43 8.21
C ARG A 66 0.26 12.92 9.14
N ARG A 67 -0.67 13.79 9.55
CA ARG A 67 -1.76 13.42 10.45
C ARG A 67 -2.78 12.53 9.75
N ALA A 68 -3.02 12.74 8.46
CA ALA A 68 -3.85 11.87 7.63
C ALA A 68 -3.37 10.41 7.68
N LEU A 69 -2.07 10.15 7.48
CA LEU A 69 -1.52 8.79 7.60
C LEU A 69 -1.68 8.21 9.00
N SER A 70 -1.51 9.03 10.04
CA SER A 70 -1.73 8.58 11.43
C SER A 70 -3.18 8.17 11.70
N ILE A 71 -4.15 8.85 11.07
CA ILE A 71 -5.57 8.53 11.13
C ILE A 71 -5.85 7.22 10.38
N LEU A 72 -5.26 7.02 9.20
CA LEU A 72 -5.41 5.76 8.45
C LEU A 72 -4.87 4.56 9.24
N TRP A 73 -3.70 4.69 9.87
CA TRP A 73 -3.20 3.64 10.76
C TRP A 73 -4.13 3.38 11.94
N ALA A 74 -4.70 4.41 12.56
CA ALA A 74 -5.68 4.22 13.65
C ALA A 74 -6.94 3.48 13.19
N ARG A 75 -7.36 3.67 11.93
CA ARG A 75 -8.47 2.92 11.34
C ARG A 75 -8.11 1.45 11.13
N LEU A 76 -6.88 1.16 10.70
CA LEU A 76 -6.37 -0.21 10.54
C LEU A 76 -6.25 -0.93 11.87
N ASP A 77 -5.78 -0.26 12.93
CA ASP A 77 -5.71 -0.81 14.29
C ASP A 77 -7.09 -1.21 14.83
N GLY A 78 -8.16 -0.60 14.31
CA GLY A 78 -9.54 -0.92 14.67
C GLY A 78 -10.12 -2.15 13.96
N VAL A 79 -9.42 -2.75 12.99
CA VAL A 79 -9.87 -3.97 12.32
C VAL A 79 -9.62 -5.17 13.23
N ARG A 80 -10.64 -6.01 13.46
CA ARG A 80 -10.45 -7.20 14.29
C ARG A 80 -9.50 -8.15 13.57
N HIS A 81 -8.54 -8.69 14.31
CA HIS A 81 -7.48 -9.52 13.75
C HIS A 81 -8.03 -10.76 13.03
N GLU A 82 -9.16 -11.31 13.49
CA GLU A 82 -9.82 -12.46 12.87
C GLU A 82 -10.39 -12.15 11.47
N GLU A 83 -10.68 -10.87 11.19
CA GLU A 83 -11.17 -10.43 9.88
C GLU A 83 -10.04 -10.34 8.85
N LEU A 84 -8.77 -10.34 9.29
CA LEU A 84 -7.58 -10.25 8.45
C LEU A 84 -7.07 -11.62 7.98
N GLY A 85 -7.93 -12.63 8.00
CA GLY A 85 -7.63 -13.98 7.52
C GLY A 85 -6.87 -14.85 8.53
N PRO A 86 -6.44 -16.07 8.11
CA PRO A 86 -5.91 -17.09 9.03
C PRO A 86 -4.63 -16.68 9.77
N MET A 87 -3.82 -15.82 9.14
CA MET A 87 -2.61 -15.27 9.75
C MET A 87 -2.87 -14.09 10.69
N ARG A 88 -4.15 -13.72 10.89
CA ARG A 88 -4.54 -12.61 11.77
C ARG A 88 -3.84 -11.30 11.42
N GLY A 89 -3.69 -11.03 10.13
CA GLY A 89 -3.03 -9.83 9.61
C GLY A 89 -1.51 -9.84 9.69
N LYS A 90 -0.84 -10.89 10.21
CA LYS A 90 0.63 -10.99 10.24
C LYS A 90 1.30 -11.00 8.86
N ASP A 91 0.52 -11.23 7.81
CA ASP A 91 0.99 -11.23 6.43
C ASP A 91 0.59 -9.96 5.66
N LEU A 92 0.06 -8.95 6.35
CA LEU A 92 -0.32 -7.67 5.78
C LEU A 92 0.90 -6.94 5.20
N ALA A 93 0.81 -6.61 3.92
CA ALA A 93 1.69 -5.68 3.25
C ALA A 93 0.84 -4.49 2.78
N ILE A 94 1.21 -3.27 3.15
CA ILE A 94 0.47 -2.07 2.77
C ILE A 94 1.39 -0.87 2.57
N LEU A 95 1.11 -0.10 1.51
CA LEU A 95 1.69 1.19 1.20
C LEU A 95 0.58 2.24 1.30
N LEU A 96 0.77 3.22 2.17
CA LEU A 96 -0.10 4.37 2.37
C LEU A 96 0.60 5.64 1.87
N VAL A 97 -0.14 6.47 1.15
CA VAL A 97 0.33 7.76 0.64
C VAL A 97 -0.68 8.85 0.97
N ALA A 98 -0.20 10.04 1.30
CA ALA A 98 -0.99 11.23 1.49
C ALA A 98 -0.32 12.40 0.78
N ARG A 99 -1.11 13.27 0.13
CA ARG A 99 -0.62 14.45 -0.58
C ARG A 99 -1.47 15.67 -0.22
N ASP A 100 -0.80 16.75 0.16
CA ASP A 100 -1.36 18.09 0.29
C ASP A 100 -0.58 19.06 -0.62
N ASP A 101 -0.72 20.36 -0.40
CA ASP A 101 -0.06 21.44 -1.15
C ASP A 101 1.44 21.56 -0.85
N GLU A 102 1.88 21.12 0.33
CA GLU A 102 3.28 21.10 0.74
C GLU A 102 4.02 19.80 0.33
N GLY A 103 3.34 18.82 -0.27
CA GLY A 103 3.97 17.63 -0.83
C GLY A 103 3.35 16.30 -0.39
N TRP A 104 4.20 15.30 -0.21
CA TRP A 104 3.84 13.90 0.00
C TRP A 104 4.26 13.38 1.37
N ALA A 105 3.46 12.48 1.92
CA ALA A 105 3.80 11.65 3.06
C ALA A 105 3.57 10.18 2.70
N ILE A 106 4.49 9.32 3.11
CA ILE A 106 4.45 7.89 2.76
C ILE A 106 4.72 7.06 4.01
N SER A 107 3.92 6.02 4.20
CA SER A 107 4.06 5.07 5.30
C SER A 107 3.68 3.67 4.84
N GLY A 108 4.20 2.63 5.46
CA GLY A 108 3.89 1.26 5.04
C GLY A 108 4.61 0.20 5.86
N VAL A 109 4.26 -1.05 5.58
CA VAL A 109 4.82 -2.27 6.18
C VAL A 109 4.79 -3.41 5.16
N GLY A 110 5.64 -4.43 5.34
CA GLY A 110 5.66 -5.62 4.49
C GLY A 110 6.18 -5.39 3.07
N MET A 111 6.86 -4.27 2.82
CA MET A 111 7.50 -3.96 1.55
C MET A 111 8.96 -4.42 1.59
N GLY A 112 9.41 -5.06 0.51
CA GLY A 112 10.83 -5.32 0.27
C GLY A 112 11.50 -4.17 -0.49
N GLU A 113 10.75 -3.52 -1.38
CA GLU A 113 11.22 -2.39 -2.19
C GLU A 113 10.03 -1.47 -2.53
N VAL A 114 10.30 -0.18 -2.75
CA VAL A 114 9.35 0.75 -3.35
C VAL A 114 10.00 1.42 -4.56
N TYR A 115 9.27 1.44 -5.66
CA TYR A 115 9.69 2.02 -6.92
C TYR A 115 8.94 3.31 -7.18
N LEU A 116 9.63 4.27 -7.79
CA LEU A 116 9.01 5.38 -8.48
C LEU A 116 8.89 5.02 -9.96
N VAL A 117 7.71 5.28 -10.52
CA VAL A 117 7.43 5.14 -11.94
C VAL A 117 7.29 6.52 -12.55
N ASP A 118 8.29 6.93 -13.30
CA ASP A 118 8.34 8.13 -14.14
C ASP A 118 8.62 7.71 -15.59
N GLU A 119 8.10 8.45 -16.58
CA GLU A 119 8.52 8.36 -18.00
C GLU A 119 8.72 6.93 -18.57
N ASN A 120 7.84 5.98 -18.22
CA ASN A 120 7.91 4.55 -18.60
C ASN A 120 9.08 3.73 -18.01
N GLN A 121 9.72 4.18 -16.93
CA GLN A 121 10.78 3.47 -16.22
C GLN A 121 10.39 3.13 -14.78
N PHE A 122 10.85 1.97 -14.29
CA PHE A 122 10.86 1.65 -12.86
C PHE A 122 12.21 2.04 -12.28
N ARG A 123 12.21 3.01 -11.37
CA ARG A 123 13.40 3.43 -10.65
C ARG A 123 13.28 2.95 -9.20
N PRO A 124 14.19 2.08 -8.72
CA PRO A 124 14.25 1.76 -7.30
C PRO A 124 14.38 3.06 -6.52
N TRP A 125 13.54 3.25 -5.51
CA TRP A 125 13.50 4.50 -4.78
C TRP A 125 13.69 4.32 -3.28
N ILE A 126 12.99 3.35 -2.68
CA ILE A 126 13.25 2.92 -1.31
C ILE A 126 13.67 1.45 -1.35
N THR A 127 14.92 1.19 -0.97
CA THR A 127 15.53 -0.15 -0.97
C THR A 127 16.37 -0.37 0.30
N GLY A 128 16.82 -1.61 0.51
CA GLY A 128 17.74 -1.94 1.59
C GLY A 128 17.14 -1.83 2.99
N ALA A 129 17.92 -1.35 3.96
CA ALA A 129 17.53 -1.28 5.38
C ALA A 129 16.76 0.02 5.73
N HIS A 130 15.77 0.40 4.93
CA HIS A 130 14.98 1.59 5.21
C HIS A 130 13.86 1.29 6.23
N PRO A 131 13.57 2.16 7.22
CA PRO A 131 12.54 1.90 8.22
C PRO A 131 11.11 1.67 7.68
N LEU A 132 10.80 2.18 6.48
CA LEU A 132 9.54 1.90 5.78
C LEU A 132 9.44 0.48 5.21
N LEU A 133 10.55 -0.24 5.10
CA LEU A 133 10.64 -1.60 4.56
C LEU A 133 10.68 -2.63 5.71
N CYS A 134 9.83 -2.44 6.71
CA CYS A 134 9.74 -3.37 7.84
C CYS A 134 8.95 -4.64 7.48
N GLU A 135 9.07 -5.65 8.33
CA GLU A 135 8.35 -6.92 8.20
C GLU A 135 6.83 -6.73 8.01
N PRO A 136 6.15 -7.65 7.30
CA PRO A 136 4.70 -7.61 7.16
C PRO A 136 4.00 -7.76 8.52
N GLY A 137 2.78 -7.23 8.59
CA GLY A 137 1.95 -7.30 9.78
C GLY A 137 1.48 -5.93 10.28
N LEU A 138 0.49 -5.95 11.18
CA LEU A 138 0.16 -4.78 11.99
C LEU A 138 1.26 -4.57 13.04
N PRO A 139 2.02 -3.46 12.98
CA PRO A 139 3.15 -3.29 13.88
C PRO A 139 2.67 -2.80 15.26
N ALA A 140 3.29 -3.29 16.33
CA ALA A 140 2.98 -2.86 17.70
C ALA A 140 3.21 -1.35 17.92
N ARG A 141 4.12 -0.76 17.14
CA ARG A 141 4.33 0.68 17.04
C ARG A 141 4.09 1.10 15.60
N ARG A 142 3.21 2.08 15.40
CA ARG A 142 2.92 2.62 14.06
C ARG A 142 4.20 3.09 13.38
N PRO A 143 4.38 2.78 12.09
CA PRO A 143 5.55 3.22 11.36
C PRO A 143 5.53 4.74 11.23
N GLY A 144 6.71 5.32 11.07
CA GLY A 144 6.84 6.73 10.73
C GLY A 144 6.25 7.06 9.35
N ALA A 145 6.31 8.33 9.00
CA ALA A 145 6.05 8.80 7.64
C ALA A 145 7.32 9.42 7.08
N LEU A 146 7.68 9.04 5.86
CA LEU A 146 8.65 9.77 5.06
C LEU A 146 7.93 10.96 4.42
N LEU A 147 8.45 12.18 4.63
CA LEU A 147 7.92 13.41 4.08
C LEU A 147 8.80 13.86 2.91
N ILE A 148 8.18 14.25 1.80
CA ILE A 148 8.85 14.66 0.57
C ILE A 148 8.13 15.87 0.01
N ASP A 149 8.87 16.89 -0.37
CA ASP A 149 8.28 18.14 -0.87
C ASP A 149 7.67 17.93 -2.27
N GLU A 150 8.41 17.30 -3.18
CA GLU A 150 7.97 17.04 -4.54
C GLU A 150 8.23 15.59 -4.97
N LEU A 151 7.22 14.97 -5.57
CA LEU A 151 7.30 13.62 -6.11
C LEU A 151 6.45 13.54 -7.37
N ASP A 152 7.11 13.33 -8.50
CA ASP A 152 6.47 13.11 -9.80
C ASP A 152 6.48 11.63 -10.14
N GLY A 153 5.29 11.07 -10.35
CA GLY A 153 5.11 9.67 -10.76
C GLY A 153 4.16 8.87 -9.90
N VAL A 154 4.25 7.55 -10.05
CA VAL A 154 3.43 6.57 -9.33
C VAL A 154 4.33 5.72 -8.44
N LEU A 155 3.93 5.54 -7.19
CA LEU A 155 4.65 4.66 -6.28
C LEU A 155 4.15 3.23 -6.42
N VAL A 156 5.08 2.30 -6.57
CA VAL A 156 4.81 0.87 -6.67
C VAL A 156 5.56 0.14 -5.57
N GLY A 157 4.81 -0.37 -4.58
CA GLY A 157 5.35 -1.24 -3.55
C GLY A 157 5.55 -2.66 -4.07
N VAL A 158 6.67 -3.28 -3.72
CA VAL A 158 6.94 -4.70 -3.95
C VAL A 158 6.94 -5.38 -2.60
N ARG A 159 6.06 -6.36 -2.42
CA ARG A 159 5.96 -7.08 -1.14
C ARG A 159 7.25 -7.82 -0.84
N MET A 160 7.63 -7.86 0.43
CA MET A 160 8.80 -8.61 0.88
C MET A 160 8.74 -10.08 0.42
N GLY A 161 9.87 -10.59 -0.08
CA GLY A 161 9.98 -11.95 -0.64
C GLY A 161 9.47 -12.10 -2.07
N GLN A 162 8.93 -11.04 -2.69
CA GLN A 162 8.57 -11.09 -4.12
C GLN A 162 9.74 -10.71 -5.03
N PRO A 163 9.78 -11.25 -6.26
CA PRO A 163 10.78 -10.85 -7.24
C PRO A 163 10.63 -9.37 -7.61
N SER A 164 11.76 -8.66 -7.58
CA SER A 164 11.86 -7.27 -8.04
C SER A 164 11.40 -7.11 -9.49
N PRO A 165 10.70 -6.00 -9.83
CA PRO A 165 10.36 -5.64 -11.19
C PRO A 165 11.53 -4.98 -11.97
N ASN A 166 12.75 -4.92 -11.39
CA ASN A 166 13.93 -4.32 -12.03
C ASN A 166 14.13 -4.79 -13.48
N GLY A 167 14.37 -3.83 -14.37
CA GLY A 167 14.59 -4.07 -15.80
C GLY A 167 13.33 -4.39 -16.62
N ARG A 168 12.13 -4.29 -16.05
CA ARG A 168 10.86 -4.47 -16.78
C ARG A 168 10.31 -3.15 -17.31
N CYS A 169 9.57 -3.22 -18.42
CA CYS A 169 8.84 -2.09 -18.97
C CYS A 169 7.59 -1.76 -18.13
N VAL A 170 7.20 -0.48 -18.06
CA VAL A 170 5.95 -0.02 -17.42
C VAL A 170 4.70 -0.70 -17.97
N ALA A 171 4.66 -0.94 -19.29
CA ALA A 171 3.58 -1.69 -19.92
C ALA A 171 3.42 -3.11 -19.37
N ASP A 172 4.50 -3.74 -18.87
CA ASP A 172 4.46 -5.11 -18.35
C ASP A 172 4.09 -5.18 -16.86
N VAL A 173 4.22 -4.06 -16.15
CA VAL A 173 4.07 -4.01 -14.69
C VAL A 173 2.73 -3.43 -14.28
N LEU A 174 2.20 -2.40 -14.93
CA LEU A 174 0.90 -1.84 -14.56
C LEU A 174 -0.23 -2.88 -14.58
N PRO A 175 -0.32 -3.78 -15.58
CA PRO A 175 -1.30 -4.87 -15.53
C PRO A 175 -1.08 -5.81 -14.34
N ARG A 176 0.17 -6.02 -13.91
CA ARG A 176 0.51 -6.81 -12.72
C ARG A 176 0.17 -6.10 -11.43
N CYS A 177 -0.10 -4.81 -11.44
CA CYS A 177 -0.62 -4.07 -10.30
C CYS A 177 -2.16 -4.05 -10.24
N GLY A 178 -2.84 -4.78 -11.13
CA GLY A 178 -4.30 -4.79 -11.23
C GLY A 178 -4.86 -3.55 -11.92
N VAL A 179 -4.02 -2.78 -12.63
CA VAL A 179 -4.44 -1.61 -13.41
C VAL A 179 -4.62 -2.04 -14.86
N HIS A 180 -5.88 -2.08 -15.32
CA HIS A 180 -6.22 -2.21 -16.73
C HIS A 180 -6.46 -0.81 -17.31
N GLN A 181 -5.84 -0.52 -18.46
CA GLN A 181 -6.06 0.73 -19.21
C GLN A 181 -7.42 0.72 -19.90
#